data_AF-A0A2D6ZAP9-F1
#
_entry.id   AF-A0A2D6ZAP9-F1
#
_cell.length_a   1.000
_cell.length_b   1.000
_cell.length_c   1.000
_cell.angle_alpha   90.00
_cell.angle_beta   90.00
_cell.angle_gamma   90.00
#
_symmetry.space_group_name_H-M   'P 1'
#
loop_
_entity.id
_entity.type
_entity.pdbx_description
1 polymer ?
#
loop_
_entity_poly.entity_id
_entity_poly.type
_entity_poly.pdbx_seq_one_letter_code
_entity_poly.pdbx_strand_id
1 'polypeptide(L)'
;MGWATAGNVSTTNLDSGTDSPAAARPDIKTAFDELVNVINGRATSNGVASLDGSTKIPAAQIPDEINSSSSTNLTLDPTTGKVKLEEILNLAPQTVAQLNARTDIEQGDVAFCSNGDAGTECLAVAVIESDSAGAPAWKVVSIGNAIATS
;
A
#
# COMPACT_ATOMS: atom_id res chain seq x y z
N MET A 1 -6.07 -22.57 -7.14
CA MET A 1 -6.16 -21.85 -5.86
C MET A 1 -4.85 -22.02 -5.15
N GLY A 2 -4.20 -20.93 -4.73
CA GLY A 2 -2.90 -20.95 -4.06
C GLY A 2 -2.98 -20.90 -2.53
N TRP A 3 -4.19 -21.00 -1.94
CA TRP A 3 -4.38 -20.98 -0.50
C TRP A 3 -5.48 -21.96 -0.07
N ALA A 4 -5.47 -22.38 1.20
CA ALA A 4 -6.46 -23.29 1.75
C ALA A 4 -7.87 -22.71 1.82
N THR A 5 -8.86 -23.59 1.73
CA THR A 5 -10.28 -23.28 1.90
C THR A 5 -10.72 -23.61 3.32
N ALA A 6 -10.95 -22.58 4.15
CA ALA A 6 -11.31 -22.77 5.56
C ALA A 6 -12.58 -23.62 5.75
N GLY A 7 -13.57 -23.51 4.86
CA GLY A 7 -14.81 -24.30 4.95
C GLY A 7 -14.63 -25.81 4.78
N ASN A 8 -13.48 -26.27 4.28
CA ASN A 8 -13.15 -27.69 4.16
C ASN A 8 -12.57 -28.27 5.46
N VAL A 9 -12.20 -27.42 6.43
CA VAL A 9 -11.69 -27.86 7.73
C VAL A 9 -12.85 -27.93 8.73
N SER A 10 -13.31 -29.14 9.02
CA SER A 10 -14.38 -29.43 9.98
C SER A 10 -13.81 -29.95 11.30
N THR A 11 -14.35 -29.46 12.42
CA THR A 11 -14.05 -29.99 13.76
C THR A 11 -15.21 -30.79 14.36
N THR A 12 -16.31 -30.99 13.63
CA THR A 12 -17.55 -31.63 14.14
C THR A 12 -17.33 -33.03 14.72
N ASN A 13 -16.34 -33.78 14.24
CA ASN A 13 -15.99 -35.11 14.76
C ASN A 13 -14.65 -35.11 15.50
N LEU A 14 -14.19 -33.95 15.96
CA LEU A 14 -12.89 -33.72 16.60
C LEU A 14 -12.99 -32.80 17.84
N ASP A 15 -14.20 -32.46 18.28
CA ASP A 15 -14.45 -31.41 19.28
C ASP A 15 -14.97 -31.93 20.64
N SER A 16 -15.29 -33.23 20.74
CA SER A 16 -15.78 -33.86 21.96
C SER A 16 -15.02 -35.14 22.30
N GLY A 17 -14.89 -35.42 23.60
CA GLY A 17 -14.34 -36.69 24.10
C GLY A 17 -15.19 -37.92 23.75
N THR A 18 -16.41 -37.73 23.24
CA THR A 18 -17.30 -38.81 22.78
C THR A 18 -17.20 -39.09 21.28
N ASP A 19 -16.35 -38.37 20.55
CA ASP A 19 -16.28 -38.50 19.09
C ASP A 19 -15.70 -39.85 18.64
N SER A 20 -16.20 -40.33 17.51
CA SER A 20 -15.73 -41.59 16.94
C SER A 20 -14.49 -41.36 16.08
N PRO A 21 -13.39 -42.12 16.31
CA PRO A 21 -12.23 -42.09 15.42
C PRO A 21 -12.56 -42.40 13.95
N ALA A 22 -13.64 -43.16 13.70
CA ALA A 22 -14.05 -43.47 12.34
C ALA A 22 -14.61 -42.25 11.60
N ALA A 23 -15.36 -41.38 12.30
CA ALA A 23 -15.93 -40.15 11.76
C ALA A 23 -14.90 -39.00 11.71
N ALA A 24 -13.93 -39.00 12.63
CA ALA A 24 -12.81 -38.06 12.64
C ALA A 24 -11.88 -38.18 11.42
N ARG A 25 -11.66 -39.40 10.93
CA ARG A 25 -10.70 -39.68 9.84
C ARG A 25 -10.93 -38.85 8.57
N PRO A 26 -12.14 -38.78 7.98
CA PRO A 26 -12.38 -37.95 6.79
C PRO A 26 -12.13 -36.45 7.05
N ASP A 27 -12.48 -35.94 8.23
CA ASP A 27 -12.24 -34.54 8.62
C ASP A 27 -10.73 -34.25 8.67
N ILE A 28 -9.95 -35.12 9.33
CA ILE A 28 -8.49 -35.00 9.41
C ILE A 28 -7.85 -35.08 8.02
N LYS A 29 -8.31 -36.01 7.17
CA LYS A 29 -7.77 -36.13 5.81
C LYS A 29 -7.99 -34.83 5.04
N THR A 30 -9.20 -34.28 5.09
CA THR A 30 -9.53 -33.04 4.40
C THR A 30 -8.68 -31.89 4.91
N ALA A 31 -8.48 -31.79 6.22
CA ALA A 31 -7.58 -30.80 6.82
C ALA A 31 -6.13 -30.93 6.34
N PHE A 32 -5.61 -32.16 6.17
CA PHE A 32 -4.28 -32.36 5.62
C PHE A 32 -4.18 -32.04 4.13
N ASP A 33 -5.23 -32.30 3.34
CA ASP A 33 -5.27 -31.86 1.95
C ASP A 33 -5.19 -30.32 1.86
N GLU A 34 -5.89 -29.60 2.75
CA GLU A 34 -5.79 -28.14 2.85
C GLU A 34 -4.40 -27.66 3.33
N LEU A 35 -3.75 -28.38 4.26
CA LEU A 35 -2.37 -28.06 4.66
C LEU A 35 -1.39 -28.19 3.49
N VAL A 36 -1.56 -29.21 2.65
CA VAL A 36 -0.78 -29.36 1.42
C VAL A 36 -1.01 -28.16 0.49
N ASN A 37 -2.25 -27.67 0.37
CA ASN A 37 -2.55 -26.45 -0.40
C ASN A 37 -1.81 -25.22 0.15
N VAL A 38 -1.76 -25.03 1.48
CA VAL A 38 -0.98 -23.94 2.11
C VAL A 38 0.51 -24.03 1.77
N ILE A 39 1.10 -25.21 1.90
CA ILE A 39 2.53 -25.43 1.64
C ILE A 39 2.85 -25.11 0.17
N ASN A 40 2.05 -25.64 -0.75
CA ASN A 40 2.20 -25.41 -2.19
C ASN A 40 1.88 -23.98 -2.59
N GLY A 41 1.09 -23.27 -1.78
CA GLY A 41 0.72 -21.87 -1.94
C GLY A 41 1.86 -20.88 -1.74
N ARG A 42 2.93 -21.26 -1.07
CA ARG A 42 4.06 -20.38 -0.82
C ARG A 42 4.72 -19.96 -2.14
N ALA A 43 4.85 -18.65 -2.34
CA ALA A 43 5.48 -18.05 -3.51
C ALA A 43 4.83 -18.37 -4.87
N THR A 44 3.54 -18.72 -4.88
CA THR A 44 2.76 -18.91 -6.11
C THR A 44 1.74 -17.79 -6.32
N SER A 45 1.20 -17.67 -7.54
CA SER A 45 0.13 -16.72 -7.85
C SER A 45 -1.12 -17.00 -7.00
N ASN A 46 -1.73 -15.94 -6.46
CA ASN A 46 -2.86 -16.05 -5.52
C ASN A 46 -2.56 -16.89 -4.27
N GLY A 47 -1.27 -16.99 -3.90
CA GLY A 47 -0.79 -17.64 -2.68
C GLY A 47 -0.27 -16.62 -1.67
N VAL A 48 0.73 -17.03 -0.88
CA VAL A 48 1.36 -16.15 0.11
C VAL A 48 2.78 -15.74 -0.30
N ALA A 49 3.11 -14.48 -0.03
CA ALA A 49 4.48 -13.98 -0.19
C ALA A 49 5.43 -14.77 0.73
N SER A 50 6.61 -15.05 0.22
CA SER A 50 7.66 -15.72 0.98
C SER A 50 8.58 -14.70 1.66
N LEU A 51 9.30 -15.15 2.69
CA LEU A 51 10.48 -14.46 3.19
C LEU A 51 11.75 -15.19 2.75
N ASP A 52 12.79 -14.42 2.44
CA ASP A 52 14.14 -14.91 2.18
C ASP A 52 14.91 -15.21 3.49
N GLY A 53 16.18 -15.62 3.36
CA GLY A 53 17.05 -15.91 4.50
C GLY A 53 17.36 -14.71 5.38
N SER A 54 17.06 -13.49 4.92
CA SER A 54 17.20 -12.24 5.67
C SER A 54 15.86 -11.72 6.20
N THR A 55 14.82 -12.55 6.20
CA THR A 55 13.47 -12.21 6.65
C THR A 55 12.81 -11.09 5.83
N LYS A 56 13.19 -10.91 4.57
CA LYS A 56 12.62 -9.91 3.66
C LYS A 56 11.76 -10.56 2.59
N ILE A 57 10.80 -9.80 2.07
CA ILE A 57 10.07 -10.21 0.86
C ILE A 57 11.06 -10.16 -0.31
N PRO A 58 11.27 -11.27 -1.05
CA PRO A 58 12.11 -11.25 -2.24
C PRO A 58 11.64 -10.21 -3.25
N ALA A 59 12.56 -9.51 -3.90
CA ALA A 59 12.24 -8.44 -4.87
C ALA A 59 11.27 -8.89 -5.97
N ALA A 60 11.41 -10.13 -6.45
CA ALA A 60 10.52 -10.72 -7.46
C ALA A 60 9.05 -10.91 -7.01
N GLN A 61 8.75 -10.69 -5.73
CA GLN A 61 7.40 -10.74 -5.16
C GLN A 61 6.87 -9.37 -4.72
N ILE A 62 7.69 -8.31 -4.84
CA ILE A 62 7.24 -6.93 -4.63
C ILE A 62 6.55 -6.50 -5.93
N PRO A 63 5.33 -5.94 -5.87
CA PRO A 63 4.65 -5.47 -7.07
C PRO A 63 5.33 -4.22 -7.62
N ASP A 64 5.30 -4.05 -8.95
CA ASP A 64 5.81 -2.85 -9.63
C ASP A 64 4.90 -1.62 -9.43
N GLU A 65 3.67 -1.83 -8.94
CA GLU A 65 2.70 -0.79 -8.62
C GLU A 65 1.96 -1.12 -7.31
N ILE A 66 1.84 -0.13 -6.42
CA ILE A 66 1.03 -0.22 -5.19
C ILE A 66 -0.09 0.80 -5.31
N ASN A 67 -1.31 0.30 -5.48
CA ASN A 67 -2.52 1.12 -5.52
C ASN A 67 -3.35 0.84 -4.25
N SER A 68 -3.53 1.84 -3.39
CA SER A 68 -4.38 1.70 -2.20
C SER A 68 -5.87 1.70 -2.59
N SER A 69 -6.73 1.14 -1.75
CA SER A 69 -8.17 1.19 -2.01
C SER A 69 -8.67 2.65 -1.99
N SER A 70 -9.80 2.91 -2.65
CA SER A 70 -10.38 4.26 -2.75
C SER A 70 -10.78 4.91 -1.42
N SER A 71 -10.75 4.16 -0.32
CA SER A 71 -11.13 4.63 1.01
C SER A 71 -9.96 4.77 1.99
N THR A 72 -8.72 4.48 1.57
CA THR A 72 -7.55 4.52 2.47
C THR A 72 -6.30 5.09 1.78
N ASN A 73 -5.56 5.91 2.53
CA ASN A 73 -4.26 6.42 2.09
C ASN A 73 -3.20 5.31 2.16
N LEU A 74 -2.29 5.28 1.20
CA LEU A 74 -1.03 4.57 1.35
C LEU A 74 -0.15 5.35 2.35
N THR A 75 -0.09 4.88 3.59
CA THR A 75 0.75 5.48 4.63
C THR A 75 2.10 4.77 4.70
N LEU A 76 3.18 5.50 4.47
CA LEU A 76 4.55 5.03 4.66
C LEU A 76 5.09 5.61 5.98
N ASP A 77 5.07 4.80 7.04
CA ASP A 77 5.45 5.22 8.41
C ASP A 77 6.71 4.47 8.91
N PRO A 78 7.92 4.86 8.45
CA PRO A 78 9.15 4.29 8.95
C PRO A 78 9.49 4.85 10.34
N THR A 79 10.01 4.00 11.23
CA THR A 79 10.43 4.39 12.60
C THR A 79 11.53 5.45 12.64
N THR A 80 12.22 5.67 11.52
CA THR A 80 13.22 6.72 11.33
C THR A 80 12.60 8.10 11.09
N GLY A 81 11.28 8.16 10.86
CA GLY A 81 10.54 9.36 10.46
C GLY A 81 10.86 9.86 9.05
N LYS A 82 11.49 9.04 8.19
CA LYS A 82 11.92 9.44 6.84
C LYS A 82 11.75 8.34 5.80
N VAL A 83 11.18 8.72 4.65
CA VAL A 83 11.20 7.93 3.42
C VAL A 83 12.40 8.38 2.56
N LYS A 84 13.30 7.45 2.21
CA LYS A 84 14.41 7.71 1.30
C LYS A 84 14.00 7.30 -0.11
N LEU A 85 14.05 8.24 -1.04
CA LEU A 85 14.03 7.97 -2.48
C LEU A 85 15.47 8.09 -2.99
N GLU A 86 15.94 7.09 -3.72
CA GLU A 86 17.34 7.08 -4.16
C GLU A 86 17.57 7.99 -5.36
N GLU A 87 16.59 8.05 -6.27
CA GLU A 87 16.72 8.75 -7.54
C GLU A 87 15.66 9.87 -7.68
N ILE A 88 14.49 9.55 -8.24
CA ILE A 88 13.50 10.55 -8.69
C ILE A 88 12.12 10.27 -8.09
N LEU A 89 11.43 11.32 -7.64
CA LEU A 89 10.00 11.32 -7.37
C LEU A 89 9.24 11.86 -8.58
N ASN A 90 8.45 11.03 -9.24
CA ASN A 90 7.69 11.42 -10.43
C ASN A 90 6.22 11.72 -10.06
N LEU A 91 5.91 12.98 -9.75
CA LEU A 91 4.55 13.42 -9.43
C LEU A 91 3.77 13.72 -10.71
N ALA A 92 2.50 13.29 -10.77
CA ALA A 92 1.60 13.65 -11.87
C ALA A 92 1.25 15.15 -11.81
N PRO A 93 1.49 15.94 -12.88
CA PRO A 93 1.15 17.36 -12.89
C PRO A 93 -0.36 17.61 -12.77
N GLN A 94 -0.75 18.56 -11.92
CA GLN A 94 -2.14 19.02 -11.77
C GLN A 94 -2.22 20.54 -12.00
N THR A 95 -3.28 21.01 -12.65
CA THR A 95 -3.55 22.45 -12.80
C THR A 95 -3.95 23.08 -11.48
N VAL A 96 -3.81 24.40 -11.36
CA VAL A 96 -4.36 25.21 -10.26
C VAL A 96 -5.84 24.91 -10.04
N ALA A 97 -6.62 24.74 -11.10
CA ALA A 97 -8.04 24.42 -11.00
C ALA A 97 -8.27 23.04 -10.37
N GLN A 98 -7.50 22.02 -10.77
CA GLN A 98 -7.59 20.68 -10.20
C GLN A 98 -7.17 20.66 -8.72
N LEU A 99 -6.06 21.34 -8.38
CA LEU A 99 -5.57 21.40 -6.99
C LEU A 99 -6.55 22.14 -6.07
N ASN A 100 -7.14 23.26 -6.52
CA ASN A 100 -8.12 24.00 -5.72
C ASN A 100 -9.51 23.34 -5.69
N ALA A 101 -9.80 22.39 -6.58
CA ALA A 101 -11.03 21.60 -6.53
C ALA A 101 -10.95 20.43 -5.53
N ARG A 102 -9.77 20.15 -4.97
CA ARG A 102 -9.59 19.10 -3.96
C ARG A 102 -10.30 19.47 -2.66
N THR A 103 -11.02 18.50 -2.10
CA THR A 103 -11.72 18.63 -0.81
C THR A 103 -10.97 17.95 0.33
N ASP A 104 -9.86 17.29 0.02
CA ASP A 104 -9.04 16.43 0.89
C ASP A 104 -7.66 17.03 1.17
N ILE A 105 -7.51 18.35 1.03
CA ILE A 105 -6.23 19.04 1.24
C ILE A 105 -5.86 19.00 2.73
N GLU A 106 -4.68 18.49 3.04
CA GLU A 106 -4.11 18.43 4.39
C GLU A 106 -2.81 19.26 4.48
N GLN A 107 -2.45 19.65 5.71
CA GLN A 107 -1.21 20.40 5.91
C GLN A 107 0.00 19.52 5.59
N GLY A 108 0.91 20.04 4.76
CA GLY A 108 2.11 19.34 4.35
C GLY A 108 1.96 18.56 3.04
N ASP A 109 0.78 18.56 2.41
CA ASP A 109 0.63 18.00 1.07
C ASP A 109 1.56 18.69 0.07
N VAL A 110 2.14 17.90 -0.83
CA VAL A 110 3.05 18.38 -1.87
C VAL A 110 2.55 17.86 -3.22
N ALA A 111 2.41 18.76 -4.19
CA ALA A 111 1.96 18.42 -5.54
C ALA A 111 2.79 19.15 -6.61
N PHE A 112 2.92 18.57 -7.79
CA PHE A 112 3.45 19.27 -8.96
C PHE A 112 2.31 20.03 -9.65
N CYS A 113 2.40 21.36 -9.70
CA CYS A 113 1.39 22.21 -10.31
C CYS A 113 1.84 22.67 -11.70
N SER A 114 1.02 22.48 -12.74
CA SER A 114 1.41 22.79 -14.12
C SER A 114 1.29 24.27 -14.51
N ASN A 115 0.62 25.10 -13.70
CA ASN A 115 0.36 26.50 -14.04
C ASN A 115 0.19 27.41 -12.80
N GLY A 116 0.82 27.06 -11.68
CA GLY A 116 0.63 27.72 -10.39
C GLY A 116 1.46 28.98 -10.17
N ASP A 117 2.60 29.15 -10.86
CA ASP A 117 3.48 30.31 -10.69
C ASP A 117 3.30 31.29 -11.85
N ALA A 118 2.34 32.21 -11.71
CA ALA A 118 1.97 33.15 -12.78
C ALA A 118 1.69 32.48 -14.15
N GLY A 119 1.17 31.25 -14.11
CA GLY A 119 0.89 30.44 -15.30
C GLY A 119 1.98 29.43 -15.69
N THR A 120 3.13 29.41 -15.00
CA THR A 120 4.19 28.41 -15.20
C THR A 120 4.08 27.26 -14.19
N GLU A 121 4.83 26.18 -14.47
CA GLU A 121 4.94 25.04 -13.57
C GLU A 121 5.60 25.44 -12.24
N CYS A 122 5.16 24.82 -11.15
CA CYS A 122 5.74 25.01 -9.83
C CYS A 122 5.51 23.80 -8.92
N LEU A 123 6.22 23.74 -7.80
CA LEU A 123 5.86 22.85 -6.71
C LEU A 123 4.82 23.56 -5.83
N ALA A 124 3.73 22.88 -5.50
CA ALA A 124 2.69 23.38 -4.61
C ALA A 124 2.79 22.69 -3.25
N VAL A 125 2.79 23.47 -2.16
CA VAL A 125 2.79 22.95 -0.79
C VAL A 125 1.57 23.48 -0.04
N ALA A 126 0.76 22.59 0.53
CA ALA A 126 -0.39 22.99 1.33
C ALA A 126 0.05 23.38 2.75
N VAL A 127 -0.25 24.61 3.16
CA VAL A 127 0.11 25.13 4.49
C VAL A 127 -1.05 25.86 5.13
N ILE A 128 -1.07 25.86 6.46
CA ILE A 128 -1.98 26.69 7.27
C ILE A 128 -1.21 27.96 7.63
N GLU A 129 -1.76 29.12 7.25
CA GLU A 129 -1.12 30.42 7.45
C GLU A 129 -1.59 31.15 8.72
N SER A 130 -2.69 30.70 9.35
CA SER A 130 -3.18 31.25 10.62
C SER A 130 -3.01 30.27 11.77
N ASP A 131 -2.62 30.79 12.93
CA ASP A 131 -2.72 30.13 14.25
C ASP A 131 -4.16 29.74 14.65
N SER A 132 -5.13 30.10 13.83
CA SER A 132 -6.56 29.89 14.00
C SER A 132 -7.08 29.02 12.86
N ALA A 133 -6.94 27.69 13.01
CA ALA A 133 -7.73 26.60 12.41
C ALA A 133 -8.32 26.76 10.99
N GLY A 134 -7.65 27.46 10.07
CA GLY A 134 -8.06 27.56 8.67
C GLY A 134 -7.73 26.28 7.90
N ALA A 135 -8.53 25.95 6.89
CA ALA A 135 -8.19 24.88 5.96
C ALA A 135 -6.85 25.22 5.25
N PRO A 136 -5.95 24.24 5.03
CA PRO A 136 -4.71 24.48 4.31
C PRO A 136 -4.95 25.05 2.92
N ALA A 137 -4.06 25.93 2.47
CA ALA A 137 -4.09 26.49 1.13
C ALA A 137 -2.79 26.16 0.39
N TRP A 138 -2.89 25.93 -0.92
CA TRP A 138 -1.73 25.70 -1.78
C TRP A 138 -0.85 26.95 -1.88
N LYS A 139 0.44 26.77 -1.63
CA LYS A 139 1.48 27.80 -1.81
C LYS A 139 2.45 27.39 -2.89
N VAL A 140 2.87 28.39 -3.65
CA VAL A 140 3.82 28.24 -4.75
C VAL A 140 5.24 28.19 -4.20
N VAL A 141 5.98 27.17 -4.63
CA VAL A 141 7.43 27.11 -4.60
C VAL A 141 7.90 27.16 -6.06
N SER A 142 8.38 28.33 -6.48
CA SER A 142 8.82 28.60 -7.85
C SER A 142 9.94 27.66 -8.30
N ILE A 143 9.88 27.20 -9.55
CA ILE A 143 10.94 26.40 -10.18
C ILE A 143 11.97 27.36 -10.78
N GLY A 144 13.24 27.14 -10.45
CA GLY A 144 14.35 27.95 -10.92
C GLY A 144 14.77 27.65 -12.36
N ASN A 145 15.96 28.11 -12.72
CA ASN A 145 16.54 27.86 -14.04
C ASN A 145 16.79 26.35 -14.27
N ALA A 146 16.80 25.97 -15.54
CA ALA A 146 17.22 24.63 -15.95
C ALA A 146 18.63 24.30 -15.43
N ILE A 147 18.85 23.01 -15.11
CA ILE A 147 20.18 22.50 -14.78
C ILE A 147 21.15 22.72 -15.94
N ALA A 148 22.42 23.04 -15.65
CA ALA A 148 23.45 23.23 -16.65
C ALA A 148 23.61 21.97 -17.52
N THR A 149 23.76 22.15 -18.83
CA THR A 149 23.80 21.05 -19.82
C THR A 149 25.17 20.40 -19.97
N SER A 150 25.98 20.37 -18.90
CA SER A 150 27.47 20.36 -18.89
C SER A 150 28.13 21.69 -19.26
#